data_AF-A0A962UK22-F1
#
_entry.id   AF-A0A962UK22-F1
#
_cell.length_a   1.000
_cell.length_b   1.000
_cell.length_c   1.000
_cell.angle_alpha   90.00
_cell.angle_beta   90.00
_cell.angle_gamma   90.00
#
_symmetry.space_group_name_H-M   'P 1'
#
loop_
_entity.id
_entity.type
_entity.pdbx_description
1 polymer ?
#
loop_
_entity_poly.entity_id
_entity_poly.type
_entity_poly.pdbx_seq_one_letter_code
_entity_poly.pdbx_strand_id
1 'polypeptide(L)'
;TLFPAPPRLWQLQGLTHGCRSAKETLLSHGEVEAVPVVVPSRGSKLIGGTLRTELTRDEVSHTLMEGFFPIVEAAARPAARARAALTKLGLPYAQDAAMTRHLAAFLGRQVEATRHLSGFEGRLPEHASFLHPTAVLFNGGVFKAPPLLERTLTVLNGWLATEDAPPARLLEGSDLDLAVALGAAYYGYVRRGRGVRIRGGTAKSYYVGVESAMPAVPGMEPPIEALCIAPFGMEEGTQAELPPQEVGLVVGEPVRFRFFGSSVRRTDQVGAVLEQWTADEVEELEEIEATLPAEDRQPGEVVPVRLHAAVTEVGTLRLEAVPREGGEAWKVEFDVRGEH
;
A
#
# COMPACT_ATOMS: atom_id res chain seq x y z
N THR A 1 -26.18 15.57 -19.04
CA THR A 1 -26.51 14.48 -18.07
C THR A 1 -27.25 13.39 -18.81
N LEU A 2 -26.69 12.18 -18.91
CA LEU A 2 -27.18 11.13 -19.80
C LEU A 2 -28.50 10.49 -19.33
N PHE A 3 -28.79 10.53 -18.03
CA PHE A 3 -29.98 9.89 -17.45
C PHE A 3 -30.96 10.91 -16.86
N PRO A 4 -32.26 10.78 -17.13
CA PRO A 4 -33.31 11.60 -16.52
C PRO A 4 -33.68 11.15 -15.10
N ALA A 5 -33.20 9.99 -14.65
CA ALA A 5 -33.39 9.42 -13.30
C ALA A 5 -32.14 8.60 -12.90
N PRO A 6 -31.93 8.24 -11.62
CA PRO A 6 -30.79 7.43 -11.20
C PRO A 6 -30.69 6.12 -12.02
N PRO A 7 -29.52 5.80 -12.61
CA PRO A 7 -29.37 4.63 -13.48
C PRO A 7 -29.53 3.34 -12.69
N ARG A 8 -30.15 2.33 -13.29
CA ARG A 8 -30.19 0.97 -12.73
C ARG A 8 -28.80 0.33 -12.80
N LEU A 9 -28.52 -0.64 -11.92
CA LEU A 9 -27.21 -1.32 -11.84
C LEU A 9 -26.70 -1.84 -13.19
N TRP A 10 -27.57 -2.47 -13.99
CA TRP A 10 -27.17 -2.99 -15.31
C TRP A 10 -26.89 -1.87 -16.33
N GLN A 11 -27.55 -0.72 -16.23
CA GLN A 11 -27.27 0.46 -17.08
C GLN A 11 -25.91 1.04 -16.70
N LEU A 12 -25.59 1.08 -15.41
CA LEU A 12 -24.28 1.49 -14.91
C LEU A 12 -23.19 0.53 -15.38
N GLN A 13 -23.41 -0.79 -15.30
CA GLN A 13 -22.46 -1.79 -15.82
C GLN A 13 -22.23 -1.65 -17.33
N GLY A 14 -23.31 -1.48 -18.11
CA GLY A 14 -23.23 -1.27 -19.55
C GLY A 14 -22.47 0.03 -19.90
N LEU A 15 -22.74 1.11 -19.16
CA LEU A 15 -22.00 2.36 -19.31
C LEU A 15 -20.52 2.21 -18.96
N THR A 16 -20.20 1.56 -17.83
CA THR A 16 -18.81 1.30 -17.43
C THR A 16 -18.05 0.52 -18.51
N HIS A 17 -18.67 -0.52 -19.07
CA HIS A 17 -18.05 -1.28 -20.16
C HIS A 17 -17.90 -0.44 -21.43
N GLY A 18 -18.94 0.31 -21.82
CA GLY A 18 -18.91 1.19 -22.98
C GLY A 18 -17.83 2.27 -22.88
N CYS A 19 -17.74 2.94 -21.72
CA CYS A 19 -16.69 3.93 -21.44
C CYS A 19 -15.30 3.31 -21.44
N ARG A 20 -15.13 2.09 -20.88
CA ARG A 20 -13.85 1.37 -20.90
C ARG A 20 -13.39 1.11 -22.34
N SER A 21 -14.25 0.51 -23.16
CA SER A 21 -13.93 0.21 -24.56
C SER A 21 -13.68 1.47 -25.39
N ALA A 22 -14.46 2.53 -25.17
CA ALA A 22 -14.27 3.83 -25.82
C ALA A 22 -12.91 4.46 -25.46
N LYS A 23 -12.58 4.50 -24.16
CA LYS A 23 -11.28 4.96 -23.65
C LYS A 23 -10.13 4.19 -24.29
N GLU A 24 -10.19 2.86 -24.27
CA GLU A 24 -9.13 2.00 -24.84
C GLU A 24 -8.96 2.25 -26.34
N THR A 25 -10.06 2.42 -27.09
CA THR A 25 -10.02 2.73 -28.51
C THR A 25 -9.36 4.09 -28.77
N LEU A 26 -9.83 5.14 -28.08
CA LEU A 26 -9.33 6.51 -28.22
C LEU A 26 -7.84 6.63 -27.85
N LEU A 27 -7.39 5.96 -26.79
CA LEU A 27 -6.00 6.02 -26.34
C LEU A 27 -5.05 5.14 -27.16
N SER A 28 -5.55 4.14 -27.88
CA SER A 28 -4.72 3.22 -28.67
C SER A 28 -4.62 3.61 -30.15
N HIS A 29 -5.62 4.32 -30.69
CA HIS A 29 -5.68 4.67 -32.12
C HIS A 29 -5.74 6.19 -32.26
N GLY A 30 -4.62 6.82 -32.59
CA GLY A 30 -4.49 8.29 -32.66
C GLY A 30 -5.44 8.99 -33.64
N GLU A 31 -5.96 8.28 -34.63
CA GLU A 31 -6.85 8.81 -35.68
C GLU A 31 -8.33 8.91 -35.25
N VAL A 32 -8.72 8.27 -34.13
CA VAL A 32 -10.12 8.22 -33.69
C VAL A 32 -10.43 9.40 -32.77
N GLU A 33 -11.27 10.34 -33.22
CA GLU A 33 -11.57 11.55 -32.43
C GLU A 33 -12.77 11.42 -31.50
N ALA A 34 -13.69 10.51 -31.78
CA ALA A 34 -14.86 10.26 -30.93
C ALA A 34 -15.35 8.82 -31.04
N VAL A 35 -15.84 8.27 -29.93
CA VAL A 35 -16.45 6.94 -29.86
C VAL A 35 -17.86 7.04 -29.28
N PRO A 36 -18.89 6.54 -29.98
CA PRO A 36 -20.25 6.54 -29.43
C PRO A 36 -20.35 5.57 -28.24
N VAL A 37 -20.93 6.05 -27.14
CA VAL A 37 -21.29 5.23 -25.98
C VAL A 37 -22.80 5.08 -25.93
N VAL A 38 -23.26 3.84 -25.97
CA VAL A 38 -24.67 3.48 -26.08
C VAL A 38 -25.08 2.65 -24.88
N VAL A 39 -26.10 3.10 -24.16
CA VAL A 39 -26.75 2.33 -23.08
C VAL A 39 -28.11 1.87 -23.59
N PRO A 40 -28.26 0.57 -23.92
CA PRO A 40 -29.53 0.07 -24.45
C PRO A 40 -30.64 0.19 -23.41
N SER A 41 -31.86 0.50 -23.83
CA SER A 41 -33.05 0.43 -22.97
C SER A 41 -33.64 -0.97 -22.94
N ARG A 42 -34.34 -1.33 -21.86
CA ARG A 42 -35.13 -2.57 -21.76
C ARG A 42 -36.64 -2.25 -21.70
N GLY A 43 -37.45 -2.90 -22.56
CA GLY A 43 -38.91 -2.75 -22.65
C GLY A 43 -39.42 -2.84 -24.10
N SER A 44 -40.74 -2.84 -24.31
CA SER A 44 -41.37 -2.94 -25.66
C SER A 44 -41.12 -1.74 -26.60
N LYS A 45 -40.37 -0.73 -26.15
CA LYS A 45 -39.96 0.45 -26.93
C LYS A 45 -38.45 0.43 -27.24
N LEU A 46 -37.95 -0.72 -27.72
CA LEU A 46 -36.52 -0.93 -28.07
C LEU A 46 -35.97 0.06 -29.12
N ILE A 47 -36.83 0.67 -29.94
CA ILE A 47 -36.43 1.55 -31.03
C ILE A 47 -36.35 3.04 -30.60
N GLY A 48 -36.90 3.41 -29.43
CA GLY A 48 -37.00 4.81 -29.00
C GLY A 48 -36.44 5.15 -27.61
N GLY A 49 -35.89 4.17 -26.86
CA GLY A 49 -35.43 4.36 -25.48
C GLY A 49 -33.91 4.35 -25.28
N THR A 50 -33.12 4.09 -26.33
CA THR A 50 -31.67 3.95 -26.23
C THR A 50 -31.01 5.30 -25.93
N LEU A 51 -30.25 5.36 -24.83
CA LEU A 51 -29.45 6.55 -24.51
C LEU A 51 -28.13 6.45 -25.27
N ARG A 52 -27.80 7.49 -26.03
CA ARG A 52 -26.56 7.59 -26.79
C ARG A 52 -25.89 8.93 -26.47
N THR A 53 -24.59 8.85 -26.28
CA THR A 53 -23.67 10.00 -26.30
C THR A 53 -22.43 9.59 -27.07
N GLU A 54 -21.50 10.50 -27.22
CA GLU A 54 -20.11 10.19 -27.58
C GLU A 54 -19.17 10.57 -26.44
N LEU A 55 -18.01 9.92 -26.44
CA LEU A 55 -16.83 10.36 -25.72
C LEU A 55 -15.82 10.84 -26.76
N THR A 56 -15.33 12.06 -26.59
CA THR A 56 -14.30 12.63 -27.45
C THR A 56 -12.90 12.33 -26.93
N ARG A 57 -11.91 12.34 -27.84
CA ARG A 57 -10.49 12.25 -27.49
C ARG A 57 -10.10 13.33 -26.49
N ASP A 58 -10.55 14.56 -26.73
CA ASP A 58 -10.22 15.71 -25.88
C ASP A 58 -10.77 15.55 -24.47
N GLU A 59 -12.02 15.14 -24.30
CA GLU A 59 -12.61 14.89 -22.98
C GLU A 59 -11.87 13.79 -22.22
N VAL A 60 -11.56 12.68 -22.89
CA VAL A 60 -10.84 11.55 -22.30
C VAL A 60 -9.41 11.95 -21.94
N SER A 61 -8.71 12.62 -22.85
CA SER A 61 -7.33 13.06 -22.64
C SER A 61 -7.26 14.07 -21.51
N HIS A 62 -8.11 15.10 -21.51
CA HIS A 62 -8.16 16.08 -20.43
C HIS A 62 -8.49 15.43 -19.08
N THR A 63 -9.54 14.60 -19.00
CA THR A 63 -9.95 13.97 -17.75
C THR A 63 -8.87 13.04 -17.19
N LEU A 64 -8.23 12.24 -18.04
CA LEU A 64 -7.22 11.28 -17.60
C LEU A 64 -5.87 11.95 -17.33
N MET A 65 -5.39 12.82 -18.22
CA MET A 65 -4.10 13.47 -18.08
C MET A 65 -4.09 14.54 -16.99
N GLU A 66 -5.14 15.37 -16.89
CA GLU A 66 -5.17 16.45 -15.90
C GLU A 66 -5.76 15.98 -14.56
N GLY A 67 -6.62 14.95 -14.58
CA GLY A 67 -7.18 14.36 -13.36
C GLY A 67 -6.26 13.33 -12.70
N PHE A 68 -5.88 12.28 -13.44
CA PHE A 68 -5.15 11.14 -12.88
C PHE A 68 -3.63 11.25 -13.02
N PHE A 69 -3.12 11.95 -14.06
CA PHE A 69 -1.68 12.09 -14.32
C PHE A 69 -1.21 13.55 -14.46
N PRO A 70 -1.61 14.46 -13.56
CA PRO A 70 -1.28 15.88 -13.72
C PRO A 70 0.23 16.12 -13.68
N ILE A 71 0.71 17.14 -14.40
CA ILE A 71 2.07 17.67 -14.19
C ILE A 71 2.08 18.37 -12.84
N VAL A 72 2.96 17.90 -11.96
CA VAL A 72 3.14 18.43 -10.60
C VAL A 72 4.63 18.49 -10.29
N GLU A 73 5.01 19.25 -9.27
CA GLU A 73 6.39 19.29 -8.75
C GLU A 73 6.71 18.06 -7.89
N ALA A 74 8.00 17.74 -7.68
CA ALA A 74 8.44 16.63 -6.84
C ALA A 74 8.03 16.79 -5.36
N ALA A 75 7.80 18.02 -4.92
CA ALA A 75 7.28 18.34 -3.59
C ALA A 75 5.77 18.11 -3.44
N ALA A 76 5.04 17.81 -4.52
CA ALA A 76 3.60 17.61 -4.46
C ALA A 76 3.22 16.41 -3.57
N ARG A 77 2.11 16.54 -2.85
CA ARG A 77 1.57 15.49 -1.98
C ARG A 77 0.08 15.25 -2.27
N PRO A 78 -0.42 14.02 -2.07
CA PRO A 78 -1.84 13.70 -2.19
C PRO A 78 -2.68 14.59 -1.27
N ALA A 79 -3.80 15.07 -1.77
CA ALA A 79 -4.74 15.83 -0.95
C ALA A 79 -5.45 14.93 0.06
N ALA A 80 -5.18 15.13 1.36
CA ALA A 80 -6.00 14.56 2.42
C ALA A 80 -7.23 15.45 2.64
N ARG A 81 -8.43 14.90 2.46
CA ARG A 81 -9.69 15.57 2.82
C ARG A 81 -10.25 14.94 4.09
N ALA A 82 -10.78 15.78 4.99
CA ALA A 82 -11.51 15.30 6.15
C ALA A 82 -12.62 14.33 5.69
N ARG A 83 -12.60 13.10 6.21
CA ARG A 83 -13.63 12.11 5.88
C ARG A 83 -14.97 12.62 6.42
N ALA A 84 -16.04 12.45 5.64
CA ALA A 84 -17.38 12.62 6.20
C ALA A 84 -17.60 11.57 7.30
N ALA A 85 -18.29 11.93 8.38
CA ALA A 85 -18.57 11.03 9.50
C ALA A 85 -19.34 9.76 9.09
N LEU A 86 -20.02 9.79 7.93
CA LEU A 86 -20.73 8.68 7.34
C LEU A 86 -20.35 8.57 5.86
N THR A 87 -19.90 7.40 5.41
CA THR A 87 -19.67 7.08 4.00
C THR A 87 -20.48 5.85 3.60
N LYS A 88 -20.71 5.66 2.29
CA LYS A 88 -21.34 4.43 1.79
C LYS A 88 -20.34 3.29 1.91
N LEU A 89 -20.81 2.13 2.35
CA LEU A 89 -20.06 0.87 2.27
C LEU A 89 -19.78 0.56 0.79
N GLY A 90 -18.56 0.82 0.37
CA GLY A 90 -18.03 0.58 -0.97
C GLY A 90 -16.54 0.35 -0.87
N LEU A 91 -15.89 0.02 -1.99
CA LEU A 91 -14.44 -0.16 -2.01
C LEU A 91 -13.75 1.15 -1.55
N PRO A 92 -12.70 1.06 -0.71
CA PRO A 92 -11.95 2.23 -0.25
C PRO A 92 -11.18 2.80 -1.45
N TYR A 93 -11.77 3.77 -2.15
CA TYR A 93 -11.05 4.51 -3.20
C TYR A 93 -10.14 5.56 -2.57
N ALA A 94 -8.96 5.76 -3.16
CA ALA A 94 -8.07 6.85 -2.80
C ALA A 94 -8.81 8.19 -2.87
N GLN A 95 -8.59 9.06 -1.87
CA GLN A 95 -9.23 10.38 -1.82
C GLN A 95 -8.74 11.31 -2.94
N ASP A 96 -7.46 11.18 -3.28
CA ASP A 96 -6.82 11.86 -4.39
C ASP A 96 -6.50 10.84 -5.48
N ALA A 97 -7.04 11.05 -6.68
CA ALA A 97 -6.86 10.17 -7.82
C ALA A 97 -5.59 10.50 -8.64
N ALA A 98 -4.90 11.61 -8.34
CA ALA A 98 -3.71 12.04 -9.06
C ALA A 98 -2.50 11.17 -8.72
N MET A 99 -2.26 10.14 -9.55
CA MET A 99 -1.16 9.18 -9.44
C MET A 99 0.19 9.88 -9.27
N THR A 100 0.44 10.94 -10.03
CA THR A 100 1.73 11.66 -10.00
C THR A 100 2.01 12.30 -8.63
N ARG A 101 1.00 12.72 -7.87
CA ARG A 101 1.18 13.21 -6.48
C ARG A 101 1.56 12.08 -5.53
N HIS A 102 0.97 10.90 -5.72
CA HIS A 102 1.32 9.70 -4.94
C HIS A 102 2.74 9.24 -5.25
N LEU A 103 3.15 9.26 -6.52
CA LEU A 103 4.51 8.94 -6.94
C LEU A 103 5.52 9.92 -6.33
N ALA A 104 5.24 11.23 -6.38
CA ALA A 104 6.07 12.26 -5.75
C ALA A 104 6.22 12.04 -4.23
N ALA A 105 5.11 11.77 -3.54
CA ALA A 105 5.12 11.49 -2.11
C ALA A 105 5.90 10.21 -1.77
N PHE A 106 5.74 9.15 -2.58
CA PHE A 106 6.49 7.91 -2.42
C PHE A 106 7.99 8.16 -2.56
N LEU A 107 8.44 8.79 -3.64
CA LEU A 107 9.88 9.05 -3.85
C LEU A 107 10.45 10.00 -2.80
N GLY A 108 9.69 11.01 -2.38
CA GLY A 108 10.07 11.92 -1.30
C GLY A 108 10.27 11.20 0.04
N ARG A 109 9.34 10.30 0.41
CA ARG A 109 9.48 9.47 1.62
C ARG A 109 10.67 8.51 1.54
N GLN A 110 11.05 8.10 0.35
CA GLN A 110 12.11 7.12 0.13
C GLN A 110 13.49 7.74 -0.14
N VAL A 111 13.68 9.05 0.10
CA VAL A 111 14.95 9.76 -0.16
C VAL A 111 16.17 9.05 0.48
N GLU A 112 16.03 8.59 1.73
CA GLU A 112 17.12 7.89 2.44
C GLU A 112 17.19 6.38 2.15
N ALA A 113 16.30 5.83 1.31
CA ALA A 113 16.09 4.38 1.16
C ALA A 113 17.34 3.60 0.74
N THR A 114 18.25 4.24 0.01
CA THR A 114 19.44 3.61 -0.57
C THR A 114 20.74 4.01 0.12
N ARG A 115 20.70 4.94 1.08
CA ARG A 115 21.90 5.52 1.71
C ARG A 115 22.80 4.50 2.40
N HIS A 116 22.19 3.46 2.99
CA HIS A 116 22.88 2.40 3.71
C HIS A 116 23.02 1.10 2.90
N LEU A 117 22.62 1.09 1.61
CA LEU A 117 22.73 -0.08 0.76
C LEU A 117 24.11 -0.12 0.09
N SER A 118 24.76 -1.28 0.19
CA SER A 118 26.08 -1.51 -0.40
C SER A 118 26.06 -1.32 -1.92
N GLY A 119 26.96 -0.47 -2.42
CA GLY A 119 27.05 -0.09 -3.84
C GLY A 119 26.18 1.11 -4.24
N PHE A 120 25.40 1.65 -3.31
CA PHE A 120 24.54 2.83 -3.51
C PHE A 120 24.92 4.00 -2.59
N GLU A 121 25.93 3.84 -1.73
CA GLU A 121 26.40 4.91 -0.85
C GLU A 121 26.85 6.12 -1.66
N GLY A 122 26.38 7.30 -1.27
CA GLY A 122 26.75 8.58 -1.91
C GLY A 122 26.26 8.75 -3.36
N ARG A 123 25.37 7.88 -3.86
CA ARG A 123 24.79 8.05 -5.21
C ARG A 123 23.77 9.17 -5.29
N LEU A 124 23.07 9.44 -4.20
CA LEU A 124 22.09 10.52 -4.12
C LEU A 124 22.79 11.79 -3.62
N PRO A 125 22.59 12.95 -4.26
CA PRO A 125 23.11 14.22 -3.77
C PRO A 125 22.63 14.53 -2.34
N GLU A 126 23.46 15.17 -1.51
CA GLU A 126 23.09 15.51 -0.11
C GLU A 126 21.84 16.40 0.01
N HIS A 127 21.52 17.15 -1.04
CA HIS A 127 20.37 18.07 -1.09
C HIS A 127 19.18 17.52 -1.89
N ALA A 128 19.19 16.24 -2.25
CA ALA A 128 18.10 15.64 -3.00
C ALA A 128 16.80 15.69 -2.20
N SER A 129 15.70 16.11 -2.84
CA SER A 129 14.39 16.19 -2.17
C SER A 129 13.57 14.90 -2.33
N PHE A 130 14.03 13.96 -3.16
CA PHE A 130 13.40 12.67 -3.41
C PHE A 130 14.42 11.62 -3.87
N LEU A 131 14.07 10.34 -3.79
CA LEU A 131 14.89 9.26 -4.33
C LEU A 131 14.92 9.32 -5.86
N HIS A 132 16.10 9.38 -6.48
CA HIS A 132 16.28 9.41 -7.95
C HIS A 132 16.20 8.01 -8.58
N PRO A 133 15.10 7.64 -9.28
CA PRO A 133 15.03 6.34 -9.93
C PRO A 133 15.90 6.34 -11.20
N THR A 134 16.72 5.30 -11.36
CA THR A 134 17.59 5.14 -12.54
C THR A 134 16.92 4.36 -13.68
N ALA A 135 15.87 3.60 -13.37
CA ALA A 135 15.12 2.82 -14.32
C ALA A 135 13.64 2.73 -13.92
N VAL A 136 12.76 2.59 -14.90
CA VAL A 136 11.32 2.41 -14.70
C VAL A 136 10.85 1.20 -15.48
N LEU A 137 10.16 0.28 -14.80
CA LEU A 137 9.42 -0.82 -15.39
C LEU A 137 7.93 -0.57 -15.18
N PHE A 138 7.19 -0.38 -16.27
CA PHE A 138 5.73 -0.26 -16.19
C PHE A 138 5.08 -1.64 -16.15
N ASN A 139 3.94 -1.71 -15.45
CA ASN A 139 3.13 -2.91 -15.35
C ASN A 139 1.64 -2.54 -15.21
N GLY A 140 0.75 -3.42 -15.65
CA GLY A 140 -0.69 -3.23 -15.57
C GLY A 140 -1.29 -2.52 -16.79
N GLY A 141 -2.55 -2.82 -17.07
CA GLY A 141 -3.24 -2.40 -18.29
C GLY A 141 -3.41 -0.89 -18.49
N VAL A 142 -3.23 -0.08 -17.45
CA VAL A 142 -3.30 1.39 -17.57
C VAL A 142 -2.22 1.92 -18.51
N PHE A 143 -1.01 1.36 -18.46
CA PHE A 143 0.13 1.80 -19.26
C PHE A 143 0.18 1.21 -20.66
N LYS A 144 -0.86 0.48 -21.08
CA LYS A 144 -1.06 0.12 -22.49
C LYS A 144 -1.36 1.33 -23.37
N ALA A 145 -1.83 2.42 -22.77
CA ALA A 145 -2.03 3.70 -23.43
C ALA A 145 -0.69 4.46 -23.47
N PRO A 146 -0.02 4.59 -24.64
CA PRO A 146 1.27 5.28 -24.74
C PRO A 146 1.26 6.70 -24.15
N PRO A 147 0.20 7.52 -24.35
CA PRO A 147 0.19 8.87 -23.79
C PRO A 147 0.27 8.93 -22.25
N LEU A 148 -0.26 7.93 -21.53
CA LEU A 148 -0.21 7.89 -20.06
C LEU A 148 1.17 7.47 -19.55
N LEU A 149 1.80 6.53 -20.26
CA LEU A 149 3.17 6.11 -20.00
C LEU A 149 4.14 7.28 -20.22
N GLU A 150 4.06 7.93 -21.37
CA GLU A 150 4.88 9.09 -21.75
C GLU A 150 4.69 10.26 -20.77
N ARG A 151 3.45 10.54 -20.36
CA ARG A 151 3.14 11.55 -19.34
C ARG A 151 3.84 11.24 -18.01
N THR A 152 3.79 9.98 -17.57
CA THR A 152 4.44 9.57 -16.31
C THR A 152 5.96 9.73 -16.38
N LEU A 153 6.59 9.32 -17.49
CA LEU A 153 8.02 9.52 -17.70
C LEU A 153 8.39 11.00 -17.81
N THR A 154 7.57 11.81 -18.48
CA THR A 154 7.79 13.26 -18.62
C THR A 154 7.81 13.93 -17.25
N VAL A 155 6.84 13.61 -16.40
CA VAL A 155 6.76 14.15 -15.03
C VAL A 155 7.97 13.72 -14.20
N LEU A 156 8.29 12.41 -14.18
CA LEU A 156 9.42 11.89 -13.43
C LEU A 156 10.77 12.47 -13.90
N ASN A 157 11.00 12.50 -15.21
CA ASN A 157 12.24 13.01 -15.78
C ASN A 157 12.33 14.54 -15.63
N GLY A 158 11.21 15.24 -15.56
CA GLY A 158 11.16 16.65 -15.19
C GLY A 158 11.70 16.86 -13.77
N TRP A 159 11.29 16.03 -12.80
CA TRP A 159 11.83 16.09 -11.43
C TRP A 159 13.32 15.76 -11.37
N LEU A 160 13.75 14.73 -12.10
CA LEU A 160 15.17 14.35 -12.16
C LEU A 160 16.01 15.50 -12.74
N ALA A 161 15.54 16.14 -13.81
CA ALA A 161 16.22 17.28 -14.41
C ALA A 161 16.33 18.49 -13.46
N THR A 162 15.34 18.73 -12.60
CA THR A 162 15.41 19.82 -11.61
C THR A 162 16.46 19.61 -10.52
N GLU A 163 16.93 18.37 -10.31
CA GLU A 163 17.99 18.02 -9.37
C GLU A 163 19.26 17.50 -10.10
N ASP A 164 19.47 17.93 -11.36
CA ASP A 164 20.62 17.59 -12.20
C ASP A 164 20.90 16.08 -12.35
N ALA A 165 19.86 15.25 -12.23
CA ALA A 165 19.94 13.80 -12.38
C ALA A 165 19.69 13.35 -13.82
N PRO A 166 20.33 12.25 -14.28
CA PRO A 166 20.06 11.69 -15.60
C PRO A 166 18.61 11.17 -15.70
N PRO A 167 18.00 11.20 -16.90
CA PRO A 167 16.66 10.68 -17.08
C PRO A 167 16.60 9.18 -16.76
N ALA A 168 15.50 8.74 -16.16
CA ALA A 168 15.29 7.34 -15.85
C ALA A 168 15.13 6.51 -17.13
N ARG A 169 15.82 5.37 -17.19
CA ARG A 169 15.75 4.46 -18.34
C ARG A 169 14.46 3.64 -18.31
N LEU A 170 13.67 3.72 -19.38
CA LEU A 170 12.55 2.81 -19.57
C LEU A 170 13.07 1.38 -19.80
N LEU A 171 12.57 0.44 -19.00
CA LEU A 171 12.81 -0.99 -19.19
C LEU A 171 11.75 -1.54 -20.16
N GLU A 172 12.21 -2.16 -21.24
CA GLU A 172 11.38 -2.74 -22.29
C GLU A 172 11.22 -4.26 -22.12
N GLY A 173 10.29 -4.86 -22.88
CA GLY A 173 10.13 -6.31 -22.98
C GLY A 173 9.18 -6.94 -21.95
N SER A 174 8.55 -6.15 -21.08
CA SER A 174 7.47 -6.62 -20.21
C SER A 174 6.13 -6.61 -20.93
N ASP A 175 5.44 -7.75 -20.90
CA ASP A 175 4.01 -7.80 -21.21
C ASP A 175 3.23 -7.19 -20.05
N LEU A 176 2.53 -6.08 -20.29
CA LEU A 176 1.83 -5.32 -19.24
C LEU A 176 0.65 -6.08 -18.61
N ASP A 177 0.09 -7.08 -19.30
CA ASP A 177 -0.97 -7.93 -18.73
C ASP A 177 -0.40 -9.11 -17.95
N LEU A 178 0.72 -9.67 -18.43
CA LEU A 178 1.25 -10.92 -17.94
C LEU A 178 2.42 -10.78 -16.96
N ALA A 179 3.06 -9.61 -16.84
CA ALA A 179 4.28 -9.44 -16.06
C ALA A 179 4.15 -9.93 -14.61
N VAL A 180 3.02 -9.67 -13.95
CA VAL A 180 2.74 -10.18 -12.59
C VAL A 180 2.63 -11.69 -12.57
N ALA A 181 1.82 -12.26 -13.48
CA ALA A 181 1.58 -13.70 -13.54
C ALA A 181 2.86 -14.49 -13.88
N LEU A 182 3.69 -13.94 -14.79
CA LEU A 182 5.00 -14.49 -15.13
C LEU A 182 5.94 -14.45 -13.93
N GLY A 183 5.98 -13.33 -13.20
CA GLY A 183 6.76 -13.21 -11.96
C GLY A 183 6.34 -14.25 -10.90
N ALA A 184 5.03 -14.42 -10.71
CA ALA A 184 4.48 -15.42 -9.78
C ALA A 184 4.80 -16.87 -10.20
N ALA A 185 4.66 -17.19 -11.49
CA ALA A 185 5.00 -18.50 -12.03
C ALA A 185 6.51 -18.79 -11.90
N TYR A 186 7.35 -17.80 -12.20
CA TYR A 186 8.80 -17.89 -12.02
C TYR A 186 9.17 -18.09 -10.53
N TYR A 187 8.52 -17.36 -9.62
CA TYR A 187 8.69 -17.57 -8.18
C TYR A 187 8.36 -19.01 -7.77
N GLY A 188 7.24 -19.57 -8.25
CA GLY A 188 6.89 -20.98 -8.03
C GLY A 188 7.92 -21.97 -8.59
N TYR A 189 8.54 -21.67 -9.73
CA TYR A 189 9.62 -22.47 -10.32
C TYR A 189 10.89 -22.43 -9.46
N VAL A 190 11.28 -21.24 -9.00
CA VAL A 190 12.40 -21.01 -8.07
C VAL A 190 12.21 -21.74 -6.74
N ARG A 191 10.99 -21.75 -6.20
CA ARG A 191 10.67 -22.50 -4.97
C ARG A 191 10.91 -24.01 -5.10
N ARG A 192 10.94 -24.55 -6.31
CA ARG A 192 11.29 -25.96 -6.59
C ARG A 192 12.79 -26.18 -6.76
N GLY A 193 13.61 -25.20 -6.38
CA GLY A 193 15.08 -25.26 -6.46
C GLY A 193 15.63 -25.00 -7.87
N ARG A 194 14.86 -24.38 -8.76
CA ARG A 194 15.26 -24.14 -10.16
C ARG A 194 15.32 -22.65 -10.49
N GLY A 195 16.46 -22.16 -10.95
CA GLY A 195 16.64 -20.75 -11.29
C GLY A 195 17.15 -19.91 -10.11
N VAL A 196 17.15 -18.58 -10.29
CA VAL A 196 17.71 -17.64 -9.32
C VAL A 196 16.62 -17.10 -8.40
N ARG A 197 16.81 -17.27 -7.08
CA ARG A 197 15.94 -16.70 -6.06
C ARG A 197 16.34 -15.27 -5.73
N ILE A 198 15.44 -14.33 -5.99
CA ILE A 198 15.52 -12.98 -5.45
C ILE A 198 14.94 -13.05 -4.03
N ARG A 199 15.70 -12.53 -3.07
CA ARG A 199 15.24 -12.34 -1.70
C ARG A 199 14.84 -10.89 -1.53
N GLY A 200 13.61 -10.67 -1.07
CA GLY A 200 13.11 -9.38 -0.65
C GLY A 200 12.40 -9.63 0.66
N GLY A 201 12.96 -9.15 1.77
CA GLY A 201 12.27 -9.22 3.05
C GLY A 201 11.13 -8.23 3.13
N THR A 202 10.62 -8.02 4.34
CA THR A 202 9.59 -7.02 4.63
C THR A 202 9.95 -5.63 4.08
N ALA A 203 8.98 -4.94 3.48
CA ALA A 203 9.14 -3.57 2.97
C ALA A 203 8.94 -2.50 4.06
N LYS A 204 8.67 -2.92 5.30
CA LYS A 204 8.47 -2.07 6.46
C LYS A 204 9.08 -2.75 7.69
N SER A 205 9.45 -1.94 8.67
CA SER A 205 9.59 -2.40 10.05
C SER A 205 8.21 -2.41 10.70
N TYR A 206 7.88 -3.45 11.45
CA TYR A 206 6.62 -3.61 12.15
C TYR A 206 6.82 -3.61 13.65
N TYR A 207 5.87 -3.01 14.36
CA TYR A 207 5.90 -2.82 15.80
C TYR A 207 4.57 -3.25 16.41
N VAL A 208 4.62 -3.66 17.68
CA VAL A 208 3.43 -3.85 18.53
C VAL A 208 3.42 -2.78 19.62
N GLY A 209 2.25 -2.27 19.95
CA GLY A 209 2.07 -1.33 21.05
C GLY A 209 2.18 -2.03 22.40
N VAL A 210 2.96 -1.46 23.30
CA VAL A 210 3.09 -1.89 24.69
C VAL A 210 2.84 -0.67 25.58
N GLU A 211 1.99 -0.81 26.60
CA GLU A 211 1.77 0.28 27.56
C GLU A 211 3.01 0.52 28.41
N SER A 212 3.41 1.79 28.57
CA SER A 212 4.54 2.15 29.41
C SER A 212 4.30 1.78 30.87
N ALA A 213 5.35 1.30 31.54
CA ALA A 213 5.33 1.01 32.98
C ALA A 213 5.38 2.32 33.80
N MET A 214 4.29 3.09 33.80
CA MET A 214 4.14 4.32 34.59
C MET A 214 2.97 4.23 35.58
N PRO A 215 3.05 4.94 36.72
CA PRO A 215 1.94 5.00 37.67
C PRO A 215 0.66 5.51 37.01
N ALA A 216 -0.46 4.83 37.25
CA ALA A 216 -1.76 5.25 36.73
C ALA A 216 -2.13 6.64 37.28
N VAL A 217 -2.32 7.61 36.38
CA VAL A 217 -2.79 8.95 36.71
C VAL A 217 -4.27 9.04 36.34
N PRO A 218 -5.18 9.39 37.28
CA PRO A 218 -6.61 9.49 36.99
C PRO A 218 -6.90 10.44 35.82
N GLY A 219 -7.63 9.94 34.82
CA GLY A 219 -8.04 10.71 33.64
C GLY A 219 -6.99 10.79 32.52
N MET A 220 -5.84 10.12 32.66
CA MET A 220 -4.81 10.01 31.64
C MET A 220 -4.64 8.55 31.24
N GLU A 221 -4.72 8.25 29.95
CA GLU A 221 -4.34 6.92 29.43
C GLU A 221 -2.81 6.75 29.52
N PRO A 222 -2.32 5.56 29.90
CA PRO A 222 -0.89 5.26 29.80
C PRO A 222 -0.40 5.48 28.38
N PRO A 223 0.77 6.10 28.17
CA PRO A 223 1.33 6.20 26.84
C PRO A 223 1.69 4.80 26.33
N ILE A 224 1.68 4.69 25.01
CA ILE A 224 2.06 3.47 24.31
C ILE A 224 3.45 3.67 23.73
N GLU A 225 4.29 2.66 23.92
CA GLU A 225 5.58 2.47 23.27
C GLU A 225 5.42 1.50 22.10
N ALA A 226 6.10 1.76 20.98
CA ALA A 226 6.10 0.85 19.84
C ALA A 226 7.34 -0.05 19.87
N LEU A 227 7.13 -1.34 20.15
CA LEU A 227 8.17 -2.37 20.23
C LEU A 227 8.37 -3.05 18.89
N CYS A 228 9.57 -2.96 18.31
CA CYS A 228 9.88 -3.55 17.01
C CYS A 228 9.86 -5.09 17.08
N ILE A 229 8.95 -5.69 16.33
CA ILE A 229 8.76 -7.15 16.27
C ILE A 229 9.29 -7.75 14.96
N ALA A 230 9.29 -6.99 13.86
CA ALA A 230 9.89 -7.42 12.60
C ALA A 230 10.62 -6.25 11.94
N PRO A 231 11.95 -6.31 11.77
CA PRO A 231 12.71 -5.23 11.16
C PRO A 231 12.49 -5.19 9.65
N PHE A 232 12.80 -4.05 9.03
CA PHE A 232 12.84 -3.93 7.58
C PHE A 232 13.78 -4.97 6.96
N GLY A 233 13.35 -5.63 5.89
CA GLY A 233 14.14 -6.64 5.20
C GLY A 233 14.16 -8.00 5.89
N MET A 234 13.36 -8.23 6.94
CA MET A 234 13.18 -9.55 7.54
C MET A 234 12.68 -10.54 6.47
N GLU A 235 13.43 -11.62 6.23
CA GLU A 235 13.12 -12.58 5.16
C GLU A 235 11.89 -13.43 5.51
N GLU A 236 11.06 -13.73 4.51
CA GLU A 236 9.93 -14.65 4.66
C GLU A 236 10.40 -16.02 5.19
N GLY A 237 9.66 -16.57 6.16
CA GLY A 237 10.00 -17.83 6.82
C GLY A 237 11.03 -17.71 7.93
N THR A 238 11.54 -16.50 8.22
CA THR A 238 12.41 -16.26 9.39
C THR A 238 11.60 -15.96 10.65
N GLN A 239 12.23 -16.16 11.80
CA GLN A 239 11.68 -15.87 13.11
C GLN A 239 12.64 -14.95 13.87
N ALA A 240 12.06 -14.06 14.65
CA ALA A 240 12.77 -13.18 15.56
C ALA A 240 12.30 -13.47 16.98
N GLU A 241 13.26 -13.80 17.87
CA GLU A 241 13.02 -13.82 19.31
C GLU A 241 13.31 -12.42 19.85
N LEU A 242 12.31 -11.82 20.51
CA LEU A 242 12.52 -10.51 21.11
C LEU A 242 13.46 -10.63 22.31
N PRO A 243 14.29 -9.59 22.57
CA PRO A 243 15.04 -9.50 23.82
C PRO A 243 14.09 -9.65 25.02
N PRO A 244 14.58 -10.06 26.20
CA PRO A 244 13.76 -10.39 27.36
C PRO A 244 13.09 -9.17 28.03
N GLN A 245 12.82 -8.09 27.30
CA GLN A 245 11.91 -7.03 27.74
C GLN A 245 10.64 -7.70 28.26
N GLU A 246 10.34 -7.43 29.54
CA GLU A 246 9.30 -8.11 30.28
C GLU A 246 7.94 -7.57 29.82
N VAL A 247 7.37 -8.17 28.78
CA VAL A 247 6.02 -7.85 28.34
C VAL A 247 5.03 -8.73 29.11
N GLY A 248 4.02 -8.09 29.68
CA GLY A 248 2.89 -8.76 30.31
C GLY A 248 1.74 -8.93 29.33
N LEU A 249 1.11 -10.10 29.32
CA LEU A 249 -0.06 -10.40 28.51
C LEU A 249 -1.29 -10.57 29.41
N VAL A 250 -2.32 -9.75 29.20
CA VAL A 250 -3.61 -9.90 29.90
C VAL A 250 -4.39 -11.06 29.29
N VAL A 251 -4.89 -11.97 30.13
CA VAL A 251 -5.67 -13.14 29.70
C VAL A 251 -7.07 -13.17 30.33
N GLY A 252 -8.02 -13.82 29.68
CA GLY A 252 -9.40 -13.99 30.17
C GLY A 252 -10.34 -12.80 29.97
N GLU A 253 -9.83 -11.68 29.46
CA GLU A 253 -10.60 -10.47 29.13
C GLU A 253 -10.38 -10.04 27.67
N PRO A 254 -11.30 -9.26 27.08
CA PRO A 254 -11.06 -8.64 25.78
C PRO A 254 -9.86 -7.69 25.84
N VAL A 255 -8.87 -7.93 24.97
CA VAL A 255 -7.66 -7.12 24.83
C VAL A 255 -7.54 -6.60 23.40
N ARG A 256 -6.82 -5.49 23.23
CA ARG A 256 -6.55 -4.88 21.92
C ARG A 256 -5.06 -4.89 21.63
N PHE A 257 -4.69 -5.48 20.51
CA PHE A 257 -3.34 -5.43 19.97
C PHE A 257 -3.26 -4.31 18.94
N ARG A 258 -2.53 -3.24 19.27
CA ARG A 258 -2.24 -2.15 18.34
C ARG A 258 -0.94 -2.46 17.60
N PHE A 259 -0.99 -2.41 16.27
CA PHE A 259 0.17 -2.65 15.41
C PHE A 259 0.58 -1.37 14.69
N PHE A 260 1.86 -1.25 14.40
CA PHE A 260 2.41 -0.10 13.69
C PHE A 260 3.37 -0.54 12.60
N GLY A 261 3.49 0.27 11.55
CA GLY A 261 4.38 0.04 10.41
C GLY A 261 5.24 1.26 10.10
N SER A 262 6.46 1.04 9.61
CA SER A 262 7.31 2.12 9.10
C SER A 262 8.04 1.71 7.85
N SER A 263 7.93 2.52 6.79
CA SER A 263 8.68 2.34 5.53
C SER A 263 10.00 3.12 5.49
N VAL A 264 10.26 3.97 6.49
CA VAL A 264 11.42 4.87 6.56
C VAL A 264 12.39 4.49 7.67
N ARG A 265 11.91 3.85 8.76
CA ARG A 265 12.74 3.35 9.87
C ARG A 265 13.35 1.99 9.53
N ARG A 266 14.33 1.99 8.64
CA ARG A 266 14.92 0.78 8.02
C ARG A 266 16.02 0.11 8.86
N THR A 267 16.52 0.79 9.88
CA THR A 267 17.66 0.33 10.70
C THR A 267 17.24 -0.28 12.02
N ASP A 268 15.99 -0.08 12.44
CA ASP A 268 15.47 -0.58 13.71
C ASP A 268 15.57 -2.11 13.73
N GLN A 269 16.05 -2.63 14.86
CA GLN A 269 16.22 -4.06 15.09
C GLN A 269 15.09 -4.57 15.99
N VAL A 270 14.90 -5.89 15.98
CA VAL A 270 13.99 -6.58 16.90
C VAL A 270 14.29 -6.14 18.34
N GLY A 271 13.26 -5.71 19.06
CA GLY A 271 13.38 -5.21 20.44
C GLY A 271 13.71 -3.72 20.58
N ALA A 272 13.92 -3.00 19.47
CA ALA A 272 13.97 -1.54 19.53
C ALA A 272 12.62 -0.98 20.00
N VAL A 273 12.64 -0.04 20.94
CA VAL A 273 11.46 0.59 21.50
C VAL A 273 11.41 2.05 21.08
N LEU A 274 10.28 2.47 20.54
CA LEU A 274 10.00 3.86 20.22
C LEU A 274 9.04 4.41 21.27
N GLU A 275 9.49 5.37 22.06
CA GLU A 275 8.64 6.09 23.03
C GLU A 275 7.89 7.25 22.36
N GLN A 276 8.45 7.78 21.27
CA GLN A 276 7.91 8.91 20.53
C GLN A 276 8.18 8.73 19.04
N TRP A 277 7.19 9.09 18.22
CA TRP A 277 7.30 9.07 16.76
C TRP A 277 6.35 10.10 16.16
N THR A 278 6.63 10.49 14.92
CA THR A 278 5.72 11.30 14.12
C THR A 278 4.86 10.44 13.19
N ALA A 279 3.73 10.97 12.74
CA ALA A 279 2.84 10.27 11.80
C ALA A 279 3.48 10.00 10.42
N ASP A 280 4.55 10.73 10.07
CA ASP A 280 5.32 10.51 8.84
C ASP A 280 6.35 9.38 9.00
N GLU A 281 6.76 9.07 10.24
CA GLU A 281 7.73 8.01 10.53
C GLU A 281 7.06 6.65 10.72
N VAL A 282 5.95 6.62 11.47
CA VAL A 282 5.27 5.39 11.87
C VAL A 282 3.77 5.58 11.68
N GLU A 283 3.17 4.66 10.92
CA GLU A 283 1.72 4.60 10.71
C GLU A 283 1.11 3.54 11.63
N GLU A 284 -0.06 3.84 12.19
CA GLU A 284 -0.84 2.86 12.93
C GLU A 284 -1.64 1.99 11.95
N LEU A 285 -1.60 0.68 12.18
CA LEU A 285 -2.28 -0.34 11.40
C LEU A 285 -3.59 -0.75 12.08
N GLU A 286 -4.38 -1.62 11.45
CA GLU A 286 -5.60 -2.13 12.08
C GLU A 286 -5.28 -2.86 13.40
N GLU A 287 -6.07 -2.55 14.43
CA GLU A 287 -5.97 -3.24 15.72
C GLU A 287 -6.71 -4.58 15.69
N ILE A 288 -6.21 -5.54 16.46
CA ILE A 288 -6.87 -6.83 16.68
C ILE A 288 -7.49 -6.84 18.07
N GLU A 289 -8.81 -6.98 18.15
CA GLU A 289 -9.51 -7.26 19.40
C GLU A 289 -9.64 -8.78 19.57
N ALA A 290 -9.17 -9.32 20.70
CA ALA A 290 -9.22 -10.74 20.99
C ALA A 290 -9.43 -10.97 22.50
N THR A 291 -10.12 -12.05 22.85
CA THR A 291 -10.14 -12.56 24.24
C THR A 291 -9.27 -13.79 24.31
N LEU A 292 -8.11 -13.66 24.95
CA LEU A 292 -7.17 -14.76 25.11
C LEU A 292 -7.64 -15.69 26.24
N PRO A 293 -7.59 -17.03 26.07
CA PRO A 293 -8.00 -17.96 27.11
C PRO A 293 -7.10 -17.81 28.35
N ALA A 294 -7.71 -17.73 29.54
CA ALA A 294 -7.00 -17.67 30.81
C ALA A 294 -6.43 -19.03 31.26
N GLU A 295 -6.91 -20.14 30.68
CA GLU A 295 -6.61 -21.49 31.17
C GLU A 295 -6.94 -21.61 32.67
N ASP A 296 -5.95 -21.93 33.51
CA ASP A 296 -6.08 -22.05 34.97
C ASP A 296 -5.86 -20.72 35.72
N ARG A 297 -5.72 -19.61 35.00
CA ARG A 297 -5.44 -18.26 35.54
C ARG A 297 -6.70 -17.46 35.79
N GLN A 298 -6.59 -16.38 36.57
CA GLN A 298 -7.73 -15.48 36.79
C GLN A 298 -7.96 -14.61 35.55
N PRO A 299 -9.22 -14.33 35.15
CA PRO A 299 -9.50 -13.31 34.16
C PRO A 299 -8.92 -11.95 34.59
N GLY A 300 -8.23 -11.28 33.68
CA GLY A 300 -7.51 -10.03 33.92
C GLY A 300 -6.09 -10.21 34.46
N GLU A 301 -5.64 -11.46 34.69
CA GLU A 301 -4.27 -11.73 35.14
C GLU A 301 -3.24 -11.36 34.06
N VAL A 302 -2.15 -10.70 34.47
CA VAL A 302 -1.03 -10.32 33.61
C VAL A 302 0.03 -11.41 33.66
N VAL A 303 0.22 -12.11 32.55
CA VAL A 303 1.19 -13.22 32.42
C VAL A 303 2.49 -12.70 31.78
N PRO A 304 3.66 -12.90 32.41
CA PRO A 304 4.93 -12.60 31.76
C PRO A 304 5.19 -13.52 30.56
N VAL A 305 5.36 -12.92 29.38
CA VAL A 305 5.55 -13.66 28.11
C VAL A 305 6.82 -13.26 27.37
N ARG A 306 7.31 -14.18 26.54
CA ARG A 306 8.26 -13.90 25.47
C ARG A 306 7.51 -13.77 24.15
N LEU A 307 7.79 -12.71 23.41
CA LEU A 307 7.20 -12.50 22.10
C LEU A 307 8.08 -13.11 21.00
N HIS A 308 7.44 -13.83 20.10
CA HIS A 308 8.04 -14.37 18.89
C HIS A 308 7.31 -13.82 17.69
N ALA A 309 8.05 -13.24 16.76
CA ALA A 309 7.49 -12.73 15.52
C ALA A 309 7.97 -13.56 14.34
N ALA A 310 7.07 -13.86 13.40
CA ALA A 310 7.39 -14.59 12.18
C ALA A 310 6.71 -13.95 10.98
N VAL A 311 7.45 -13.78 9.89
CA VAL A 311 6.89 -13.33 8.61
C VAL A 311 6.58 -14.56 7.77
N THR A 312 5.31 -14.78 7.45
CA THR A 312 4.90 -15.91 6.61
C THR A 312 5.20 -15.66 5.14
N GLU A 313 5.25 -16.72 4.33
CA GLU A 313 5.45 -16.63 2.87
C GLU A 313 4.30 -15.92 2.13
N VAL A 314 3.11 -15.85 2.74
CA VAL A 314 1.98 -15.10 2.20
C VAL A 314 2.03 -13.62 2.59
N GLY A 315 3.00 -13.21 3.41
CA GLY A 315 3.18 -11.84 3.86
C GLY A 315 2.26 -11.47 5.03
N THR A 316 1.98 -12.43 5.92
CA THR A 316 1.31 -12.19 7.21
C THR A 316 2.38 -12.14 8.29
N LEU A 317 2.25 -11.22 9.24
CA LEU A 317 3.07 -11.20 10.44
C LEU A 317 2.32 -11.96 11.53
N ARG A 318 2.94 -13.01 12.04
CA ARG A 318 2.45 -13.77 13.19
C ARG A 318 3.19 -13.32 14.43
N LEU A 319 2.44 -12.94 15.46
CA LEU A 319 2.94 -12.69 16.80
C LEU A 319 2.49 -13.83 17.72
N GLU A 320 3.44 -14.46 18.38
CA GLU A 320 3.20 -15.55 19.33
C GLU A 320 3.75 -15.12 20.69
N ALA A 321 2.89 -15.19 21.71
CA ALA A 321 3.23 -14.90 23.09
C ALA A 321 3.39 -16.21 23.86
N VAL A 322 4.62 -16.50 24.26
CA VAL A 322 5.00 -17.75 24.94
C VAL A 322 5.21 -17.46 26.43
N PRO A 323 4.45 -18.09 27.35
CA PRO A 323 4.65 -17.89 28.78
C PRO A 323 6.07 -18.31 29.22
N ARG A 324 6.62 -17.62 30.23
CA ARG A 324 7.96 -17.97 30.75
C ARG A 324 7.99 -19.33 31.46
N GLU A 325 6.90 -19.67 32.14
CA GLU A 325 6.77 -20.89 32.94
C GLU A 325 5.43 -21.57 32.68
N GLY A 326 5.47 -22.74 32.03
CA GLY A 326 4.30 -23.60 31.80
C GLY A 326 3.20 -23.00 30.90
N GLY A 327 2.32 -23.84 30.37
CA GLY A 327 1.13 -23.44 29.61
C GLY A 327 1.29 -23.44 28.09
N GLU A 328 0.17 -23.26 27.37
CA GLU A 328 0.16 -23.13 25.91
C GLU A 328 0.53 -21.70 25.48
N ALA A 329 1.01 -21.56 24.24
CA ALA A 329 1.33 -20.26 23.66
C ALA A 329 0.08 -19.61 23.05
N TRP A 330 -0.07 -18.31 23.24
CA TRP A 330 -1.13 -17.52 22.61
C TRP A 330 -0.65 -17.00 21.25
N LYS A 331 -1.50 -17.11 20.22
CA LYS A 331 -1.17 -16.71 18.85
C LYS A 331 -2.10 -15.62 18.36
N VAL A 332 -1.51 -14.58 17.82
CA VAL A 332 -2.19 -13.47 17.15
C VAL A 332 -1.59 -13.33 15.75
N GLU A 333 -2.42 -13.41 14.72
CA GLU A 333 -2.01 -13.29 13.32
C GLU A 333 -2.55 -12.00 12.73
N PHE A 334 -1.66 -11.21 12.12
CA PHE A 334 -1.99 -9.93 11.49
C PHE A 334 -1.49 -9.90 10.04
N ASP A 335 -2.37 -9.56 9.10
CA ASP A 335 -1.99 -9.44 7.69
C ASP A 335 -1.25 -8.13 7.43
N VAL A 336 0.06 -8.21 7.16
CA VAL A 336 0.88 -7.02 6.89
C VAL A 336 0.85 -6.55 5.44
N ARG A 337 0.14 -7.27 4.57
CA ARG A 337 -0.13 -6.86 3.17
C ARG A 337 -1.50 -6.20 3.01
N GLY A 338 -2.28 -6.00 4.09
CA GLY A 338 -3.61 -5.40 4.09
C GLY A 338 -3.64 -3.85 4.07
N GLU A 339 -4.47 -3.33 3.16
CA GLU A 339 -4.96 -1.95 2.96
C GLU A 339 -3.96 -0.81 2.67
N HIS A 340 -3.60 -0.67 1.38
CA HIS A 340 -3.36 0.63 0.72
C HIS A 340 -4.31 0.78 -0.47
#